data_AF-A0A8C0B8S6-F1
#
_entry.id   AF-A0A8C0B8S6-F1
#
_cell.length_a   1.000
_cell.length_b   1.000
_cell.length_c   1.000
_cell.angle_alpha   90.00
_cell.angle_beta   90.00
_cell.angle_gamma   90.00
#
_symmetry.space_group_name_H-M   'P 1'
#
loop_
_entity.id
_entity.type
_entity.pdbx_description
1 polymer ?
#
loop_
_entity_poly.entity_id
_entity_poly.type
_entity_poly.pdbx_seq_one_letter_code
_entity_poly.pdbx_strand_id
1 'polypeptide(L)'
;MIPNGYLMFEDENFIESSVAKLNALRKSGQFCDVRLQVCGHEMLAHRAVLACCSPYLFEIFNSDSDSHGISHVKFDDLNPEAVEVLLNYAYTAQLKADKELVKDVYSAAKKLKMERVKQVCGDYLLSKMDVQSCISYRNFASCMGDSRLLNKIDGYIQEHLLQISEQEEFLKLPRLKLEVMLEDNVGLPSNGKLYTKVINWVQRSIWENGDSLEDLMEEVY
;
A
#
# COMPACT_ATOMS: atom_id res chain seq x y z
N MET A 1 0.14 11.00 -54.53
CA MET A 1 0.89 9.75 -54.30
C MET A 1 0.68 9.36 -52.85
N ILE A 2 0.00 8.25 -52.60
CA ILE A 2 -0.23 7.69 -51.25
C ILE A 2 1.07 6.95 -50.90
N PRO A 3 1.86 7.37 -49.90
CA PRO A 3 3.22 6.85 -49.77
C PRO A 3 3.31 5.35 -49.45
N ASN A 4 2.22 4.67 -49.03
CA ASN A 4 2.23 3.24 -48.66
C ASN A 4 0.96 2.42 -49.02
N GLY A 5 0.05 2.93 -49.87
CA GLY A 5 -1.06 2.12 -50.41
C GLY A 5 -2.28 1.82 -49.49
N TYR A 6 -2.39 2.41 -48.29
CA TYR A 6 -3.59 2.29 -47.45
C TYR A 6 -3.89 3.60 -46.69
N LEU A 7 -5.17 3.81 -46.35
CA LEU A 7 -5.63 4.90 -45.48
C LEU A 7 -5.43 4.48 -44.02
N MET A 8 -4.63 5.26 -43.27
CA MET A 8 -4.52 5.16 -41.82
C MET A 8 -5.24 6.35 -41.18
N PHE A 9 -6.07 6.07 -40.18
CA PHE A 9 -6.74 7.07 -39.35
C PHE A 9 -6.62 6.62 -37.89
N GLU A 10 -6.18 7.53 -37.04
CA GLU A 10 -6.05 7.33 -35.60
C GLU A 10 -6.96 8.36 -34.90
N ASP A 11 -7.98 7.88 -34.18
CA ASP A 11 -8.87 8.73 -33.39
C ASP A 11 -8.32 8.87 -31.98
N GLU A 12 -7.62 9.97 -31.73
CA GLU A 12 -6.99 10.29 -30.46
C GLU A 12 -8.00 10.36 -29.29
N ASN A 13 -9.28 10.66 -29.57
CA ASN A 13 -10.31 10.80 -28.54
C ASN A 13 -11.08 9.51 -28.25
N PHE A 14 -10.94 8.49 -29.10
CA PHE A 14 -11.73 7.26 -29.01
C PHE A 14 -11.48 6.52 -27.70
N ILE A 15 -10.22 6.44 -27.25
CA ILE A 15 -9.84 5.72 -26.02
C ILE A 15 -10.43 6.39 -24.78
N GLU A 16 -10.25 7.70 -24.63
CA GLU A 16 -10.80 8.44 -23.49
C GLU A 16 -12.33 8.36 -23.45
N SER A 17 -12.99 8.56 -24.60
CA SER A 17 -14.45 8.43 -24.70
C SER A 17 -14.94 7.02 -24.37
N SER A 18 -14.23 5.98 -24.83
CA SER A 18 -14.59 4.58 -24.57
C SER A 18 -14.47 4.24 -23.09
N VAL A 19 -13.39 4.65 -22.43
CA VAL A 19 -13.19 4.44 -20.99
C VAL A 19 -14.27 5.16 -20.17
N ALA A 20 -14.61 6.41 -20.54
CA ALA A 20 -15.71 7.15 -19.90
C ALA A 20 -17.07 6.45 -20.07
N LYS A 21 -17.36 5.91 -21.26
CA LYS A 21 -18.58 5.13 -21.53
C LYS A 21 -18.61 3.82 -20.73
N LEU A 22 -17.49 3.10 -20.63
CA LEU A 22 -17.39 1.91 -19.78
C LEU A 22 -17.67 2.23 -18.31
N ASN A 23 -17.22 3.39 -17.82
CA ASN A 23 -17.53 3.84 -16.47
C ASN A 23 -19.03 4.13 -16.28
N ALA A 24 -19.67 4.73 -17.28
CA ALA A 24 -21.12 4.96 -17.26
C ALA A 24 -21.91 3.64 -17.24
N LEU A 25 -21.52 2.67 -18.08
CA LEU A 25 -22.09 1.32 -18.09
C LEU A 25 -21.97 0.67 -16.70
N ARG A 26 -20.78 0.73 -16.09
CA ARG A 26 -20.54 0.20 -14.73
C ARG A 26 -21.49 0.83 -13.71
N LYS A 27 -21.57 2.16 -13.68
CA LYS A 27 -22.44 2.89 -12.73
C LYS A 27 -23.92 2.59 -12.90
N SER A 28 -24.33 2.24 -14.12
CA SER A 28 -25.70 1.80 -14.41
C SER A 28 -25.94 0.30 -14.20
N GLY A 29 -24.90 -0.47 -13.86
CA GLY A 29 -24.95 -1.93 -13.74
C GLY A 29 -25.08 -2.68 -15.07
N GLN A 30 -25.01 -1.98 -16.21
CA GLN A 30 -25.15 -2.60 -17.52
C GLN A 30 -23.89 -3.38 -17.89
N PHE A 31 -24.10 -4.61 -18.36
CA PHE A 31 -23.04 -5.55 -18.76
C PHE A 31 -22.04 -5.93 -17.67
N CYS A 32 -22.28 -5.54 -16.42
CA CYS A 32 -21.47 -5.99 -15.28
C CYS A 32 -21.62 -7.51 -15.11
N ASP A 33 -20.49 -8.19 -15.15
CA ASP A 33 -20.34 -9.65 -15.10
C ASP A 33 -19.52 -10.10 -13.88
N VAL A 34 -19.17 -9.17 -12.98
CA VAL A 34 -18.60 -9.46 -11.66
C VAL A 34 -19.24 -8.61 -10.57
N ARG A 35 -19.36 -9.23 -9.40
CA ARG A 35 -19.73 -8.59 -8.13
C ARG A 35 -18.60 -8.76 -7.12
N LEU A 36 -18.05 -7.65 -6.67
CA LEU A 36 -17.12 -7.61 -5.55
C LEU A 36 -17.93 -7.39 -4.27
N GLN A 37 -17.80 -8.29 -3.30
CA GLN A 37 -18.37 -8.14 -1.97
C GLN A 37 -17.26 -7.76 -0.99
N VAL A 38 -17.25 -6.52 -0.51
CA VAL A 38 -16.23 -5.98 0.39
C VAL A 38 -16.87 -5.65 1.73
N CYS A 39 -16.57 -6.42 2.78
CA CYS A 39 -17.16 -6.23 4.11
C CYS A 39 -18.69 -5.99 4.06
N GLY A 40 -19.40 -6.83 3.29
CA GLY A 40 -20.86 -6.74 3.11
C GLY A 40 -21.35 -5.71 2.08
N HIS A 41 -20.49 -4.84 1.56
CA HIS A 41 -20.83 -3.88 0.50
C HIS A 41 -20.67 -4.53 -0.88
N GLU A 42 -21.68 -4.41 -1.73
CA GLU A 42 -21.66 -4.97 -3.08
C GLU A 42 -21.27 -3.91 -4.11
N MET A 43 -20.31 -4.24 -4.97
CA MET A 43 -19.86 -3.38 -6.06
C MET A 43 -19.90 -4.15 -7.39
N LEU A 44 -20.67 -3.65 -8.36
CA LEU A 44 -20.75 -4.23 -9.70
C LEU A 44 -19.64 -3.67 -10.60
N ALA A 45 -19.05 -4.53 -11.42
CA ALA A 45 -18.03 -4.16 -12.39
C ALA A 45 -17.98 -5.13 -13.57
N HIS A 46 -17.11 -4.81 -14.53
CA HIS A 46 -16.76 -5.66 -15.66
C HIS A 46 -15.44 -6.39 -15.41
N ARG A 47 -15.43 -7.73 -15.56
CA ARG A 47 -14.25 -8.59 -15.42
C ARG A 47 -13.13 -8.12 -16.32
N ALA A 48 -13.43 -7.83 -17.60
CA ALA A 48 -12.44 -7.40 -18.58
C ALA A 48 -11.65 -6.17 -18.13
N VAL A 49 -12.34 -5.14 -17.60
CA VAL A 49 -11.68 -3.92 -17.14
C VAL A 49 -10.82 -4.19 -15.90
N LEU A 50 -11.37 -4.93 -14.93
CA LEU A 50 -10.64 -5.23 -13.69
C LEU A 50 -9.42 -6.14 -13.94
N ALA A 51 -9.54 -7.10 -14.85
CA ALA A 51 -8.47 -7.99 -15.25
C ALA A 51 -7.30 -7.24 -15.91
N CYS A 52 -7.57 -6.19 -16.68
CA CYS A 52 -6.53 -5.33 -17.25
C CYS A 52 -5.75 -4.54 -16.18
N CYS A 53 -6.41 -4.18 -15.08
CA CYS A 53 -5.80 -3.35 -14.03
C CYS A 53 -5.22 -4.15 -12.87
N SER A 54 -5.67 -5.38 -12.65
CA SER A 54 -5.32 -6.21 -11.50
C SER A 54 -4.95 -7.64 -11.94
N PRO A 55 -3.66 -8.00 -11.89
CA PRO A 55 -3.21 -9.37 -12.12
C PRO A 55 -3.86 -10.38 -11.18
N TYR A 56 -4.15 -9.99 -9.94
CA TYR A 56 -4.84 -10.83 -8.97
C TYR A 56 -6.27 -11.18 -9.44
N LEU A 57 -7.03 -10.19 -9.89
CA LEU A 57 -8.38 -10.41 -10.38
C LEU A 57 -8.37 -11.16 -11.72
N PHE A 58 -7.38 -10.92 -12.60
CA PHE A 58 -7.19 -11.72 -13.81
C PHE A 58 -7.01 -13.21 -13.49
N GLU A 59 -6.16 -13.55 -12.52
CA GLU A 59 -5.97 -14.94 -12.06
C GLU A 59 -7.28 -15.53 -11.52
N ILE A 60 -8.00 -14.81 -10.66
CA ILE A 60 -9.30 -15.25 -10.12
C ILE A 60 -10.29 -15.53 -11.25
N PHE A 61 -10.46 -14.59 -12.17
CA PHE A 61 -11.44 -14.73 -13.24
C PHE A 61 -11.10 -15.83 -14.24
N ASN A 62 -9.82 -16.17 -14.44
CA ASN A 62 -9.44 -17.30 -15.28
C ASN A 62 -9.61 -18.65 -14.57
N SER A 63 -9.50 -18.68 -13.24
CA SER A 63 -9.76 -19.88 -12.45
C SER A 63 -11.24 -20.14 -12.21
N ASP A 64 -12.08 -19.14 -12.45
CA ASP A 64 -13.52 -19.22 -12.29
C ASP A 64 -14.14 -20.13 -13.36
N SER A 65 -14.57 -21.32 -12.93
CA SER A 65 -15.13 -22.36 -13.80
C SER A 65 -16.57 -22.07 -14.23
N ASP A 66 -17.24 -21.09 -13.61
CA ASP A 66 -18.64 -20.78 -13.86
C ASP A 66 -18.76 -19.69 -14.95
N SER A 67 -18.76 -20.13 -16.21
CA SER A 67 -18.75 -19.24 -17.38
C SER A 67 -20.09 -18.59 -17.72
N HIS A 68 -21.17 -18.94 -17.01
CA HIS A 68 -22.54 -18.54 -17.37
C HIS A 68 -23.22 -17.60 -16.35
N GLY A 69 -22.52 -17.21 -15.28
CA GLY A 69 -23.04 -16.35 -14.21
C GLY A 69 -22.25 -15.06 -13.99
N ILE A 70 -22.77 -14.20 -13.10
CA ILE A 70 -21.98 -13.09 -12.53
C ILE A 70 -20.96 -13.71 -11.59
N SER A 71 -19.68 -13.42 -11.78
CA SER A 71 -18.61 -13.88 -10.88
C SER A 71 -18.72 -13.17 -9.52
N HIS A 72 -18.54 -13.90 -8.42
CA HIS A 72 -18.58 -13.32 -7.06
C HIS A 72 -17.21 -13.41 -6.41
N VAL A 73 -16.64 -12.26 -6.07
CA VAL A 73 -15.34 -12.17 -5.39
C VAL A 73 -15.51 -11.48 -4.05
N LYS A 74 -15.10 -12.13 -2.97
CA LYS A 74 -15.28 -11.64 -1.61
C LYS A 74 -13.97 -11.17 -0.99
N PHE A 75 -14.01 -10.03 -0.32
CA PHE A 75 -12.94 -9.44 0.47
C PHE A 75 -13.47 -9.06 1.85
N ASP A 76 -13.05 -9.77 2.89
CA ASP A 76 -13.49 -9.52 4.28
C ASP A 76 -12.49 -8.66 5.08
N ASP A 77 -11.34 -8.38 4.51
CA ASP A 77 -10.19 -7.70 5.13
C ASP A 77 -9.81 -6.39 4.43
N LEU A 78 -10.63 -5.91 3.49
CA LEU A 78 -10.41 -4.65 2.78
C LEU A 78 -11.44 -3.60 3.20
N ASN A 79 -11.00 -2.35 3.23
CA ASN A 79 -11.89 -1.21 3.37
C ASN A 79 -12.72 -1.02 2.08
N PRO A 80 -14.07 -1.02 2.14
CA PRO A 80 -14.92 -0.81 0.96
C PRO A 80 -14.60 0.47 0.19
N GLU A 81 -14.42 1.59 0.89
CA GLU A 81 -14.15 2.88 0.26
C GLU A 81 -12.82 2.87 -0.50
N ALA A 82 -11.80 2.21 0.05
CA ALA A 82 -10.53 2.02 -0.62
C ALA A 82 -10.66 1.20 -1.91
N VAL A 83 -11.47 0.12 -1.90
CA VAL A 83 -11.76 -0.66 -3.11
C VAL A 83 -12.53 0.16 -4.13
N GLU A 84 -13.47 1.01 -3.70
CA GLU A 84 -14.20 1.92 -4.59
C GLU A 84 -13.27 2.94 -5.26
N VAL A 85 -12.27 3.47 -4.54
CA VAL A 85 -11.21 4.31 -5.14
C VAL A 85 -10.47 3.56 -6.24
N LEU A 86 -10.10 2.29 -6.01
CA LEU A 86 -9.40 1.47 -7.01
C LEU A 86 -10.28 1.14 -8.21
N LEU A 87 -11.57 0.88 -8.00
CA LEU A 87 -12.54 0.71 -9.08
C LEU A 87 -12.67 1.99 -9.90
N ASN A 88 -12.79 3.14 -9.26
CA ASN A 88 -12.85 4.42 -9.97
C ASN A 88 -11.56 4.67 -10.77
N TYR A 89 -10.39 4.35 -10.21
CA TYR A 89 -9.11 4.40 -10.93
C TYR A 89 -9.10 3.50 -12.18
N ALA A 90 -9.59 2.26 -12.09
CA ALA A 90 -9.62 1.33 -13.23
C ALA A 90 -10.46 1.85 -14.41
N TYR A 91 -11.45 2.71 -14.15
CA TYR A 91 -12.37 3.25 -15.16
C TYR A 91 -12.11 4.73 -15.52
N THR A 92 -11.13 5.39 -14.89
CA THR A 92 -10.89 6.82 -15.12
C THR A 92 -9.41 7.19 -15.22
N ALA A 93 -8.51 6.26 -14.88
CA ALA A 93 -7.09 6.50 -14.66
C ALA A 93 -6.78 7.59 -13.60
N GLN A 94 -7.77 8.00 -12.80
CA GLN A 94 -7.62 8.99 -11.74
C GLN A 94 -7.72 8.32 -10.37
N LEU A 95 -6.69 8.51 -9.55
CA LEU A 95 -6.68 8.05 -8.16
C LEU A 95 -7.06 9.23 -7.26
N LYS A 96 -8.30 9.23 -6.76
CA LYS A 96 -8.81 10.25 -5.83
C LYS A 96 -9.12 9.57 -4.50
N ALA A 97 -8.30 9.85 -3.50
CA ALA A 97 -8.45 9.33 -2.16
C ALA A 97 -8.23 10.45 -1.15
N ASP A 98 -9.02 10.46 -0.09
CA ASP A 98 -8.77 11.33 1.06
C ASP A 98 -7.52 10.88 1.81
N LYS A 99 -6.88 11.81 2.51
CA LYS A 99 -5.54 11.60 3.09
C LYS A 99 -5.53 10.43 4.09
N GLU A 100 -6.61 10.33 4.84
CA GLU A 100 -6.86 9.34 5.87
C GLU A 100 -7.04 7.94 5.27
N LEU A 101 -7.55 7.85 4.04
CA LEU A 101 -7.83 6.60 3.34
C LEU A 101 -6.61 6.04 2.58
N VAL A 102 -5.55 6.82 2.37
CA VAL A 102 -4.42 6.41 1.50
C VAL A 102 -3.74 5.13 1.97
N LYS A 103 -3.65 4.87 3.29
CA LYS A 103 -3.09 3.62 3.81
C LYS A 103 -3.96 2.41 3.43
N ASP A 104 -5.28 2.54 3.47
CA ASP A 104 -6.20 1.48 3.07
C ASP A 104 -6.16 1.25 1.55
N VAL A 105 -6.09 2.33 0.76
CA VAL A 105 -5.92 2.24 -0.70
C VAL A 105 -4.61 1.55 -1.05
N TYR A 106 -3.53 1.87 -0.34
CA TYR A 106 -2.25 1.17 -0.49
C TYR A 106 -2.39 -0.33 -0.23
N SER A 107 -3.01 -0.69 0.90
CA SER A 107 -3.21 -2.09 1.30
C SER A 107 -4.03 -2.87 0.29
N ALA A 108 -5.15 -2.30 -0.16
CA ALA A 108 -6.01 -2.87 -1.19
C ALA A 108 -5.26 -2.99 -2.53
N ALA A 109 -4.49 -1.97 -2.94
CA ALA A 109 -3.71 -2.01 -4.17
C ALA A 109 -2.64 -3.09 -4.13
N LYS A 110 -1.94 -3.27 -3.00
CA LYS A 110 -0.99 -4.37 -2.80
C LYS A 110 -1.69 -5.73 -2.92
N LYS A 111 -2.82 -5.93 -2.24
CA LYS A 111 -3.58 -7.19 -2.30
C LYS A 111 -4.06 -7.51 -3.71
N LEU A 112 -4.59 -6.51 -4.42
CA LEU A 112 -5.06 -6.64 -5.80
C LEU A 112 -3.92 -6.59 -6.84
N LYS A 113 -2.65 -6.62 -6.41
CA LYS A 113 -1.46 -6.55 -7.30
C LYS A 113 -1.47 -5.34 -8.26
N MET A 114 -2.08 -4.22 -7.86
CA MET A 114 -2.13 -2.96 -8.62
C MET A 114 -0.87 -2.11 -8.34
N GLU A 115 0.27 -2.58 -8.83
CA GLU A 115 1.60 -2.07 -8.43
C GLU A 115 1.76 -0.55 -8.63
N ARG A 116 1.33 0.01 -9.76
CA ARG A 116 1.43 1.47 -10.01
C ARG A 116 0.69 2.29 -8.95
N VAL A 117 -0.51 1.86 -8.55
CA VAL A 117 -1.30 2.55 -7.53
C VAL A 117 -0.63 2.41 -6.16
N LYS A 118 -0.19 1.19 -5.80
CA LYS A 118 0.57 0.94 -4.57
C LYS A 118 1.79 1.88 -4.47
N GLN A 119 2.54 2.02 -5.56
CA GLN A 119 3.73 2.87 -5.59
C GLN A 119 3.40 4.35 -5.37
N VAL A 120 2.38 4.87 -6.06
CA VAL A 120 1.91 6.26 -5.90
C VAL A 120 1.43 6.53 -4.48
N CYS A 121 0.65 5.63 -3.89
CA CYS A 121 0.22 5.74 -2.50
C CYS A 121 1.43 5.72 -1.54
N GLY A 122 2.41 4.84 -1.77
CA GLY A 122 3.63 4.77 -0.95
C GLY A 122 4.47 6.05 -1.02
N ASP A 123 4.66 6.60 -2.21
CA ASP A 123 5.40 7.85 -2.39
C ASP A 123 4.63 9.05 -1.79
N TYR A 124 3.29 9.05 -1.86
CA TYR A 124 2.47 10.04 -1.15
C TYR A 124 2.66 9.93 0.36
N LEU A 125 2.60 8.73 0.94
CA LEU A 125 2.83 8.52 2.38
C LEU A 125 4.21 9.05 2.78
N LEU A 126 5.27 8.70 2.05
CA LEU A 126 6.61 9.22 2.31
C LEU A 126 6.67 10.75 2.28
N SER A 127 5.94 11.40 1.37
CA SER A 127 5.88 12.87 1.28
C SER A 127 5.14 13.55 2.45
N LYS A 128 4.36 12.79 3.22
CA LYS A 128 3.62 13.27 4.40
C LYS A 128 4.24 12.83 5.72
N MET A 129 5.26 12.00 5.67
CA MET A 129 5.97 11.54 6.83
C MET A 129 6.81 12.67 7.44
N ASP A 130 6.83 12.71 8.76
CA ASP A 130 7.65 13.60 9.56
C ASP A 130 8.25 12.84 10.76
N VAL A 131 8.99 13.56 11.60
CA VAL A 131 9.66 13.00 12.78
C VAL A 131 8.65 12.35 13.74
N GLN A 132 7.41 12.86 13.83
CA GLN A 132 6.37 12.36 14.76
C GLN A 132 5.64 11.12 14.21
N SER A 133 5.51 11.02 12.88
CA SER A 133 4.74 9.97 12.21
C SER A 133 5.58 8.82 11.64
N CYS A 134 6.90 8.99 11.53
CA CYS A 134 7.79 8.03 10.88
C CYS A 134 7.73 6.60 11.44
N ILE A 135 7.62 6.44 12.77
CA ILE A 135 7.53 5.11 13.39
C ILE A 135 6.20 4.42 13.04
N SER A 136 5.09 5.16 13.07
CA SER A 136 3.78 4.63 12.63
C SER A 136 3.82 4.18 11.17
N TYR A 137 4.52 4.94 10.32
CA TYR A 137 4.63 4.63 8.89
C TYR A 137 5.56 3.43 8.66
N ARG A 138 6.63 3.31 9.46
CA ARG A 138 7.51 2.14 9.44
C ARG A 138 6.75 0.87 9.83
N ASN A 139 5.98 0.91 10.91
CA ASN A 139 5.19 -0.24 11.37
C ASN A 139 4.17 -0.66 10.31
N PHE A 140 3.49 0.32 9.69
CA PHE A 140 2.64 0.06 8.55
C PHE A 140 3.39 -0.61 7.39
N ALA A 141 4.54 -0.07 6.98
CA ALA A 141 5.34 -0.64 5.89
C ALA A 141 5.86 -2.06 6.20
N SER A 142 6.17 -2.34 7.47
CA SER A 142 6.56 -3.66 7.99
C SER A 142 5.41 -4.66 7.88
N CYS A 143 4.22 -4.30 8.38
CA CYS A 143 3.01 -5.12 8.20
C CYS A 143 2.68 -5.37 6.71
N MET A 144 2.97 -4.39 5.86
CA MET A 144 2.80 -4.53 4.42
C MET A 144 3.94 -5.29 3.73
N GLY A 145 5.03 -5.67 4.41
CA GLY A 145 6.15 -6.38 3.79
C GLY A 145 6.71 -5.68 2.55
N ASP A 146 6.67 -4.35 2.48
CA ASP A 146 7.18 -3.58 1.35
C ASP A 146 8.58 -3.06 1.67
N SER A 147 9.60 -3.83 1.28
CA SER A 147 11.01 -3.52 1.55
C SER A 147 11.44 -2.17 0.97
N ARG A 148 10.85 -1.73 -0.16
CA ARG A 148 11.17 -0.44 -0.77
C ARG A 148 10.69 0.71 0.12
N LEU A 149 9.45 0.62 0.61
CA LEU A 149 8.88 1.62 1.51
C LEU A 149 9.64 1.61 2.85
N LEU A 150 9.91 0.43 3.42
CA LEU A 150 10.70 0.26 4.64
C LEU A 150 12.07 0.91 4.53
N ASN A 151 12.85 0.61 3.49
CA ASN A 151 14.21 1.14 3.33
C ASN A 151 14.23 2.67 3.26
N LYS A 152 13.25 3.29 2.60
CA LYS A 152 13.14 4.76 2.54
C LYS A 152 12.79 5.35 3.92
N ILE A 153 11.88 4.71 4.65
CA ILE A 153 11.49 5.16 6.00
C ILE A 153 12.66 4.99 6.97
N ASP A 154 13.34 3.85 6.91
CA ASP A 154 14.49 3.56 7.77
C ASP A 154 15.64 4.55 7.53
N GLY A 155 15.93 4.90 6.27
CA GLY A 155 16.91 5.94 5.96
C GLY A 155 16.54 7.30 6.57
N TYR A 156 15.26 7.68 6.50
CA TYR A 156 14.79 8.91 7.15
C TYR A 156 14.93 8.85 8.68
N ILE A 157 14.61 7.71 9.31
CA ILE A 157 14.77 7.52 10.76
C ILE A 157 16.26 7.60 11.15
N GLN A 158 17.16 7.00 10.35
CA GLN A 158 18.61 7.08 10.59
C GLN A 158 19.12 8.53 10.53
N GLU A 159 18.70 9.31 9.54
CA GLU A 159 19.08 10.72 9.40
C GLU A 159 18.60 11.59 10.57
N HIS A 160 17.45 11.26 11.17
CA HIS A 160 16.81 12.05 12.24
C HIS A 160 16.85 11.35 13.61
N LEU A 161 17.72 10.35 13.77
CA LEU A 161 17.69 9.41 14.90
C LEU A 161 17.69 10.09 16.27
N LEU A 162 18.50 11.15 16.44
CA LEU A 162 18.60 11.88 17.70
C LEU A 162 17.25 12.49 18.11
N GLN A 163 16.54 13.12 17.16
CA GLN A 163 15.25 13.75 17.43
C GLN A 163 14.15 12.71 17.68
N ILE A 164 14.18 11.61 16.92
CA ILE A 164 13.21 10.52 17.06
C ILE A 164 13.42 9.79 18.40
N SER A 165 14.66 9.62 18.86
CA SER A 165 14.99 8.96 20.13
C SER A 165 14.49 9.67 21.40
N GLU A 166 14.04 10.92 21.27
CA GLU A 166 13.40 11.67 22.36
C GLU A 166 11.88 11.39 22.45
N GLN A 167 11.29 10.71 21.46
CA GLN A 167 9.86 10.43 21.41
C GLN A 167 9.52 9.13 22.13
N GLU A 168 8.33 9.07 22.72
CA GLU A 168 7.78 7.85 23.34
C GLU A 168 7.60 6.73 22.29
N GLU A 169 7.27 7.09 21.06
CA GLU A 169 7.09 6.19 19.92
C GLU A 169 8.35 5.46 19.49
N PHE A 170 9.55 5.98 19.79
CA PHE A 170 10.83 5.36 19.43
C PHE A 170 10.94 3.91 19.92
N LEU A 171 10.30 3.67 21.06
CA LEU A 171 10.21 2.39 21.76
C LEU A 171 9.38 1.34 21.01
N LYS A 172 8.66 1.74 19.98
CA LYS A 172 7.86 0.85 19.12
C LYS A 172 8.69 0.29 17.96
N LEU A 173 9.99 0.60 17.88
CA LEU A 173 10.91 0.01 16.90
C LEU A 173 11.38 -1.38 17.35
N PRO A 174 11.44 -2.36 16.45
CA PRO A 174 12.00 -3.67 16.76
C PRO A 174 13.48 -3.60 17.14
N ARG A 175 13.88 -4.41 18.13
CA ARG A 175 15.20 -4.47 18.75
C ARG A 175 16.34 -4.65 17.76
N LEU A 176 16.26 -5.63 16.86
CA LEU A 176 17.33 -5.89 15.88
C LEU A 176 17.57 -4.66 15.00
N LYS A 177 16.50 -3.91 14.67
CA LYS A 177 16.61 -2.70 13.89
C LYS A 177 17.34 -1.59 14.63
N LEU A 178 17.07 -1.45 15.93
CA LEU A 178 17.78 -0.51 16.79
C LEU A 178 19.28 -0.86 16.86
N GLU A 179 19.63 -2.14 17.04
CA GLU A 179 21.02 -2.60 17.08
C GLU A 179 21.77 -2.27 15.78
N VAL A 180 21.20 -2.60 14.61
CA VAL A 180 21.78 -2.29 13.29
C VAL A 180 21.94 -0.79 13.06
N MET A 181 20.93 0.01 13.42
CA MET A 181 20.98 1.47 13.25
C MET A 181 22.04 2.15 14.14
N LEU A 182 22.43 1.51 15.25
CA LEU A 182 23.47 1.99 16.13
C LEU A 182 24.88 1.57 15.65
N GLU A 183 25.02 0.37 15.08
CA GLU A 183 26.29 -0.13 14.55
C GLU A 183 26.77 0.66 13.32
N ASP A 184 25.87 1.05 12.42
CA ASP A 184 26.23 1.83 11.21
C ASP A 184 26.61 3.29 11.50
N ASN A 185 26.34 3.79 12.71
CA ASN A 185 26.52 5.19 13.09
C ASN A 185 27.84 5.44 13.86
N VAL A 186 28.92 4.77 13.43
CA VAL A 186 30.28 4.80 14.02
C VAL A 186 30.89 6.22 14.12
N GLY A 187 30.36 7.19 13.35
CA GLY A 187 30.83 8.58 13.31
C GLY A 187 30.23 9.53 14.34
N LEU A 188 29.24 9.10 15.15
CA LEU A 188 28.65 9.96 16.18
C LEU A 188 29.53 10.00 17.45
N PRO A 189 29.87 11.18 17.99
CA PRO A 189 30.77 11.28 19.14
C PRO A 189 30.16 10.60 20.38
N SER A 190 30.80 9.51 20.84
CA SER A 190 30.58 8.79 22.11
C SER A 190 29.15 8.86 22.68
N ASN A 191 28.28 8.01 22.16
CA ASN A 191 26.86 7.89 22.50
C ASN A 191 26.57 7.24 23.87
N GLY A 192 27.25 7.64 24.95
CA GLY A 192 26.90 7.19 26.30
C GLY A 192 25.42 7.43 26.63
N LYS A 193 24.87 8.58 26.19
CA LYS A 193 23.46 8.92 26.41
C LYS A 193 22.46 8.12 25.58
N LEU A 194 22.77 7.84 24.31
CA LEU A 194 21.86 7.08 23.43
C LEU A 194 21.87 5.58 23.79
N TYR A 195 23.04 5.05 24.11
CA TYR A 195 23.20 3.68 24.62
C TYR A 195 22.48 3.51 25.96
N THR A 196 22.65 4.47 26.90
CA THR A 196 21.90 4.48 28.16
C THR A 196 20.40 4.61 27.92
N LYS A 197 19.94 5.37 26.93
CA LYS A 197 18.50 5.46 26.61
C LYS A 197 17.93 4.15 26.07
N VAL A 198 18.63 3.48 25.16
CA VAL A 198 18.23 2.18 24.62
C VAL A 198 18.26 1.12 25.72
N ILE A 199 19.31 1.10 26.55
CA ILE A 199 19.41 0.18 27.71
C ILE A 199 18.30 0.48 28.74
N ASN A 200 18.07 1.75 29.09
CA ASN A 200 17.01 2.12 30.03
C ASN A 200 15.63 1.77 29.48
N TRP A 201 15.44 1.89 28.16
CA TRP A 201 14.21 1.46 27.52
C TRP A 201 14.02 -0.06 27.58
N VAL A 202 15.04 -0.83 27.16
CA VAL A 202 15.04 -2.30 27.25
C VAL A 202 14.77 -2.74 28.70
N GLN A 203 15.38 -2.03 29.65
CA GLN A 203 15.13 -2.26 31.06
C GLN A 203 13.66 -2.03 31.42
N ARG A 204 13.07 -0.95 30.93
CA ARG A 204 11.68 -0.62 31.22
C ARG A 204 10.69 -1.61 30.60
N SER A 205 10.86 -1.99 29.34
CA SER A 205 9.96 -2.94 28.67
C SER A 205 10.03 -4.35 29.27
N ILE A 206 11.24 -4.84 29.59
CA ILE A 206 11.40 -6.18 30.17
C ILE A 206 10.94 -6.22 31.65
N TRP A 207 11.29 -5.20 32.45
CA TRP A 207 11.02 -5.22 33.88
C TRP A 207 9.64 -4.65 34.27
N GLU A 208 9.10 -3.67 33.55
CA GLU A 208 7.81 -3.03 33.90
C GLU A 208 6.61 -3.68 33.16
N ASN A 209 6.79 -4.08 31.89
CA ASN A 209 5.70 -4.61 31.07
C ASN A 209 5.69 -6.15 30.97
N GLY A 210 6.82 -6.82 31.28
CA GLY A 210 6.93 -8.27 31.22
C GLY A 210 7.02 -8.84 29.81
N ASP A 211 7.36 -8.01 28.82
CA ASP A 211 7.51 -8.41 27.42
C ASP A 211 8.69 -9.39 27.28
N SER A 212 8.53 -10.43 26.46
CA SER A 212 9.64 -11.36 26.19
C SER A 212 10.64 -10.74 25.22
N LEU A 213 11.89 -11.22 25.26
CA LEU A 213 12.94 -10.74 24.37
C LEU A 213 12.61 -11.00 22.88
N GLU A 214 11.83 -12.05 22.60
CA GLU A 214 11.38 -12.46 21.27
C GLU A 214 10.32 -11.50 20.73
N ASP A 215 9.41 -11.03 21.59
CA ASP A 215 8.39 -10.02 21.22
C ASP A 215 9.01 -8.66 20.86
N LEU A 216 10.22 -8.40 21.34
CA LEU A 216 10.98 -7.18 21.06
C LEU A 216 11.73 -7.26 19.73
N MET A 217 11.83 -8.41 19.08
CA MET A 217 12.56 -8.60 17.82
C MET A 217 11.58 -8.76 16.64
N GLU A 218 11.85 -8.08 15.51
CA GLU A 218 11.08 -8.35 14.27
C GLU A 218 11.45 -9.76 13.79
N GLU A 219 10.48 -10.66 13.61
CA GLU A 219 10.75 -11.90 12.89
C GLU A 219 11.21 -11.55 11.47
N VAL A 220 12.47 -11.82 11.19
CA VAL A 220 13.05 -11.72 9.86
C VAL A 220 12.50 -12.90 9.06
N TYR A 221 11.40 -12.68 8.32
CA TYR A 221 10.91 -13.62 7.31
C TYR A 221 11.66 -13.47 5.99
#